data_AF-A0A482Y639-F1
#
_entry.id   AF-A0A482Y639-F1
#
_cell.length_a   1.000
_cell.length_b   1.000
_cell.length_c   1.000
_cell.angle_alpha   90.00
_cell.angle_beta   90.00
_cell.angle_gamma   90.00
#
_symmetry.space_group_name_H-M   'P 1'
#
loop_
_entity.id
_entity.type
_entity.pdbx_description
1 polymer ?
#
loop_
_entity_poly.entity_id
_entity_poly.type
_entity_poly.pdbx_seq_one_letter_code
_entity_poly.pdbx_strand_id
1 'polypeptide(L)' 'MTRSNGKQRIHLSTEPLTGWVNVEITEKRRTTEWIDQMVELADVHYPDAVMIVKTFVGHVRSPGDG' A
#
# COMPACT_ATOMS: atom_id res chain seq x y z
N MET A 1 6.39 -15.30 21.46
CA MET A 1 5.71 -14.42 20.48
C MET A 1 6.09 -12.99 20.78
N THR A 2 7.13 -12.46 20.12
CA THR A 2 7.67 -11.12 20.40
C THR A 2 6.82 -10.06 19.70
N ARG A 3 6.10 -9.26 20.49
CA ARG A 3 5.35 -8.09 20.01
C ARG A 3 6.33 -7.00 19.58
N SER A 4 6.22 -6.50 18.34
CA SER A 4 6.99 -5.35 17.89
C SER A 4 6.42 -4.06 18.50
N ASN A 5 7.03 -3.54 19.56
CA ASN A 5 6.98 -2.15 20.07
C ASN A 5 5.84 -1.20 19.59
N GLY A 6 4.57 -1.60 19.66
CA GLY A 6 3.42 -0.75 19.30
C GLY A 6 3.40 -0.22 17.86
N LYS A 7 4.18 -0.77 16.92
CA LYS A 7 4.18 -0.32 15.53
C LYS A 7 3.10 -1.04 14.74
N GLN A 8 2.06 -0.30 14.35
CA GLN A 8 1.06 -0.75 13.38
C GLN A 8 1.54 -0.48 11.94
N ARG A 9 1.02 -1.25 10.99
CA ARG A 9 1.30 -1.10 9.56
C ARG A 9 0.07 -0.47 8.90
N ILE A 10 0.31 0.35 7.89
CA ILE A 10 -0.75 1.03 7.14
C ILE A 10 -0.63 0.65 5.67
N HIS A 11 -1.72 0.19 5.09
CA HIS A 11 -1.96 0.18 3.66
C HIS A 11 -2.71 1.46 3.32
N LEU A 12 -2.12 2.26 2.42
CA LEU A 12 -2.67 3.54 2.00
C LEU A 12 -2.82 3.49 0.49
N SER A 13 -4.06 3.61 0.02
CA SER A 13 -4.41 3.76 -1.39
C SER A 13 -5.01 5.14 -1.57
N THR A 14 -4.51 5.89 -2.54
CA THR A 14 -5.02 7.24 -2.82
C THR A 14 -5.10 7.45 -4.31
N GLU A 15 -6.02 8.32 -4.71
CA GLU A 15 -6.03 8.90 -6.04
C GLU A 15 -5.70 10.39 -5.89
N PRO A 16 -4.42 10.77 -6.07
CA PRO A 16 -4.01 12.15 -5.97
C PRO A 16 -4.83 12.99 -6.94
N LEU A 17 -5.37 14.11 -6.47
CA LEU A 17 -6.22 15.07 -7.19
C LEU A 17 -7.74 14.84 -7.15
N THR A 18 -8.23 13.65 -6.82
CA THR A 18 -9.68 13.44 -6.59
C THR A 18 -10.06 13.57 -5.12
N GLY A 19 -9.07 13.47 -4.22
CA GLY A 19 -9.28 13.47 -2.78
C GLY A 19 -9.71 12.11 -2.23
N TRP A 20 -9.76 11.07 -3.07
CA TRP A 20 -10.06 9.72 -2.64
C TRP A 20 -8.89 9.09 -1.88
N VAL A 21 -9.20 8.50 -0.73
CA VAL A 21 -8.26 7.85 0.18
C VAL A 21 -8.93 6.61 0.77
N ASN A 22 -8.24 5.47 0.73
CA ASN A 22 -8.56 4.27 1.49
C ASN A 22 -7.39 3.90 2.41
N VAL A 23 -7.70 3.57 3.67
CA VAL A 23 -6.71 3.29 4.72
C VAL A 23 -7.09 2.00 5.43
N GLU A 24 -6.17 1.05 5.42
CA GLU A 24 -6.28 -0.15 6.24
C GLU A 24 -5.09 -0.28 7.20
N ILE A 25 -5.39 -0.62 8.44
CA ILE A 25 -4.39 -0.85 9.49
C ILE A 25 -4.27 -2.36 9.71
N THR A 26 -3.08 -2.89 9.44
CA THR A 26 -2.79 -4.32 9.62
C THR A 26 -1.82 -4.54 10.78
N GLU A 27 -1.98 -5.67 11.47
CA GLU A 27 -1.10 -6.03 12.59
C GLU A 27 0.25 -6.59 12.13
N LYS A 28 0.31 -7.17 10.93
CA LYS A 28 1.51 -7.82 10.36
C LYS A 28 1.73 -7.35 8.93
N ARG A 29 2.86 -7.77 8.34
CA ARG A 29 3.13 -7.58 6.90
C ARG A 29 3.16 -8.95 6.26
N ARG A 30 2.00 -9.47 5.90
CA ARG A 30 1.88 -10.69 5.10
C ARG A 30 1.70 -10.31 3.65
N THR A 31 2.28 -11.11 2.75
CA THR A 31 2.02 -10.97 1.31
C THR A 31 0.54 -11.11 1.01
N THR A 32 -0.18 -11.95 1.76
CA THR A 32 -1.63 -12.14 1.62
C THR A 32 -2.41 -10.86 1.90
N GLU A 33 -2.09 -10.13 2.97
CA GLU A 33 -2.76 -8.86 3.28
C GLU A 33 -2.59 -7.85 2.13
N TRP A 34 -1.42 -7.81 1.50
CA TRP A 34 -1.23 -6.97 0.32
C TRP A 34 -2.05 -7.46 -0.89
N ILE A 35 -2.17 -8.77 -1.12
CA ILE A 35 -2.98 -9.31 -2.21
C ILE A 35 -4.45 -8.96 -2.00
N ASP A 36 -4.97 -9.16 -0.79
CA ASP A 36 -6.37 -8.87 -0.44
C ASP A 36 -6.69 -7.38 -0.70
N GLN A 37 -5.80 -6.47 -0.32
CA GLN A 37 -5.92 -5.04 -0.61
C GLN A 37 -5.93 -4.73 -2.11
N MET A 38 -5.12 -5.43 -2.91
CA MET A 38 -5.09 -5.23 -4.36
C MET A 38 -6.34 -5.77 -5.05
N VAL A 39 -6.91 -6.87 -4.54
CA VAL A 39 -8.18 -7.42 -5.02
C VAL A 39 -9.32 -6.46 -4.72
N GLU A 40 -9.43 -5.97 -3.49
CA GLU A 40 -10.45 -4.97 -3.13
C GLU A 40 -10.33 -3.70 -3.98
N LEU A 41 -9.10 -3.22 -4.20
CA LEU A 41 -8.85 -2.06 -5.06
C LEU A 41 -9.36 -2.28 -6.49
N ALA A 42 -9.14 -3.46 -7.06
CA ALA A 42 -9.60 -3.80 -8.40
C ALA A 42 -11.12 -3.98 -8.46
N ASP A 43 -11.66 -4.83 -7.60
CA ASP A 43 -13.04 -5.31 -7.71
C ASP A 43 -14.06 -4.28 -7.22
N VAL A 44 -13.70 -3.44 -6.26
CA VAL A 44 -14.61 -2.50 -5.61
C VAL A 44 -14.39 -1.07 -6.09
N HIS A 45 -13.13 -0.61 -6.12
CA HIS A 45 -12.83 0.81 -6.38
C HIS A 45 -12.59 1.11 -7.86
N TYR A 46 -12.05 0.17 -8.62
CA TYR A 46 -11.82 0.31 -10.05
C TYR A 46 -12.34 -0.91 -10.84
N PRO A 47 -13.63 -1.27 -10.72
CA PRO A 47 -14.19 -2.48 -11.34
C PRO A 47 -14.07 -2.48 -12.87
N ASP A 48 -14.00 -1.29 -13.48
CA ASP A 48 -13.86 -1.10 -14.92
C ASP A 48 -12.39 -1.04 -15.38
N ALA A 49 -11.42 -1.12 -14.45
CA ALA A 49 -10.01 -1.13 -14.81
C ALA A 49 -9.65 -2.45 -15.46
N VAL A 50 -9.21 -2.37 -16.71
CA VAL A 50 -8.75 -3.54 -17.49
C VAL A 50 -7.43 -4.09 -16.95
N MET A 51 -6.61 -3.26 -16.28
CA MET A 51 -5.29 -3.65 -15.78
C MET A 51 -4.83 -2.77 -14.62
N ILE A 52 -4.24 -3.40 -13.60
CA ILE A 52 -3.47 -2.72 -12.56
C ILE A 52 -1.97 -2.91 -12.82
N VAL A 53 -1.24 -1.81 -12.94
CA VAL A 53 0.22 -1.82 -13.16
C VAL A 53 0.94 -1.50 -11.87
N LYS A 54 1.91 -2.35 -11.50
CA LYS A 54 2.78 -2.15 -10.35
C LYS A 54 4.09 -1.48 -10.77
N THR A 55 4.34 -0.28 -10.25
CA THR A 55 5.62 0.41 -10.39
C THR A 55 6.41 0.35 -9.08
N PHE A 56 7.71 0.07 -9.17
CA PHE A 56 8.61 0.13 -8.03
C PHE A 56 9.26 1.51 -7.97
N VAL A 57 9.13 2.19 -6.83
CA VAL A 57 9.86 3.42 -6.54
C VAL A 57 10.92 3.10 -5.50
N GLY A 58 12.18 3.24 -5.88
CA GLY A 58 13.32 3.11 -4.98
C GLY A 58 13.64 4.46 -4.32
N HIS A 59 14.22 4.41 -3.12
CA HIS A 59 14.85 5.59 -2.54
C HIS A 59 16.17 5.86 -3.28
N VAL A 60 16.25 6.99 -3.98
CA VAL A 60 17.52 7.50 -4.51
C VAL A 60 18.14 8.37 -3.42
N ARG A 61 19.27 7.93 -2.87
CA ARG A 61 20.04 8.77 -1.95
C ARG A 61 20.63 9.95 -2.71
N SER A 62 20.61 11.12 -2.09
CA SER A 62 21.33 12.26 -2.63
C SER A 62 22.83 11.99 -2.50
N PRO A 63 23.65 12.40 -3.50
CA PRO A 63 25.10 12.38 -3.33
C PRO A 63 25.46 13.33 -2.17
N GLY A 64 25.96 12.78 -1.06
CA GLY A 64 26.34 13.55 0.12
C GLY A 64 25.85 13.00 1.47
N ASP A 65 24.98 12.00 1.46
CA ASP A 65 24.51 11.31 2.68
C ASP A 65 25.59 10.30 3.16
N GLY A 66 26.73 10.81 3.63
CA GLY A 66 27.83 10.07 4.25
C GLY A 66 28.01 10.46 5.71
#